data_AF-A0A9N9FHX2-F1
#
_entry.id   AF-A0A9N9FHX2-F1
#
_cell.length_a   1.000
_cell.length_b   1.000
_cell.length_c   1.000
_cell.angle_alpha   90.00
_cell.angle_beta   90.00
_cell.angle_gamma   90.00
#
_symmetry.space_group_name_H-M   'P 1'
#
loop_
_entity.id
_entity.type
_entity.pdbx_description
1 polymer ?
#
loop_
_entity_poly.entity_id
_entity_poly.type
_entity_poly.pdbx_seq_one_letter_code
_entity_poly.pdbx_strand_id
1 'polypeptide(L)'
;TELNKTGKEQAEIVGRRLRKLKFDHIYTSDLSRAKKTAEAINKHHPDTPFALDIRLRERDIGKLGGKSIQDASNLIKEEGTKWDDYGESEEDFKGRVVDFFNDMIVTHLPKNYPGSSSQNKRNSHILLVTHGGVINKLIKGHLIMDLNFSVNNNLNMKHNAKNTSVTKFVVRGAENPNSTADDVTSVVSSNTVENETNDGASEKITLRLKGEVTLWSCVSHLAAQGKRTHDDSQIDDYA
;
A
#
# COMPACT_ATOMS: atom_id res chain seq x y z
N THR A 1 8.20 -1.54 17.91
CA THR A 1 7.18 -2.12 18.80
C THR A 1 6.88 -3.53 18.37
N GLU A 2 6.93 -4.47 19.31
CA GLU A 2 6.51 -5.86 19.12
C GLU A 2 4.98 -5.99 19.09
N LEU A 3 4.47 -7.08 18.52
CA LEU A 3 3.05 -7.43 18.62
C LEU A 3 2.72 -7.92 20.04
N ASN A 4 1.65 -7.37 20.62
CA ASN A 4 1.06 -7.94 21.84
C ASN A 4 0.28 -9.24 21.52
N LYS A 5 -0.26 -9.90 22.56
CA LYS A 5 -1.00 -11.17 22.40
C LYS A 5 -2.12 -11.07 21.35
N THR A 6 -2.96 -10.04 21.46
CA THR A 6 -4.06 -9.79 20.51
C THR A 6 -3.54 -9.54 19.09
N GLY A 7 -2.45 -8.79 18.93
CA GLY A 7 -1.83 -8.53 17.64
C GLY A 7 -1.28 -9.80 16.99
N LYS A 8 -0.70 -10.72 17.77
CA LYS A 8 -0.26 -12.03 17.27
C LYS A 8 -1.45 -12.87 16.79
N GLU A 9 -2.53 -12.92 17.57
CA GLU A 9 -3.77 -13.62 17.18
C GLU A 9 -4.38 -13.04 15.90
N GLN A 10 -4.43 -11.70 15.79
CA GLN A 10 -4.89 -11.00 14.59
C GLN A 10 -4.03 -11.32 13.36
N ALA A 11 -2.70 -11.35 13.51
CA ALA A 11 -1.77 -11.70 12.45
C ALA A 11 -2.01 -13.12 11.91
N GLU A 12 -2.22 -14.09 12.80
CA GLU A 12 -2.53 -15.47 12.40
C GLU A 12 -3.91 -15.60 11.73
N ILE A 13 -4.91 -14.82 12.19
CA ILE A 13 -6.24 -14.80 11.56
C ILE A 13 -6.16 -14.25 10.14
N VAL A 14 -5.47 -13.12 9.94
CA VAL A 14 -5.33 -12.55 8.58
C VAL A 14 -4.51 -13.46 7.67
N GLY A 15 -3.48 -14.12 8.19
CA GLY A 15 -2.73 -15.15 7.44
C GLY A 15 -3.65 -16.28 6.94
N ARG A 16 -4.45 -16.87 7.84
CA ARG A 16 -5.42 -17.91 7.44
C ARG A 16 -6.46 -17.40 6.45
N ARG A 17 -6.92 -16.16 6.59
CA ARG A 17 -7.90 -15.55 5.68
C ARG A 17 -7.34 -15.42 4.26
N LEU A 18 -6.08 -15.00 4.13
CA LEU A 18 -5.45 -14.76 2.83
C LEU A 18 -4.84 -16.02 2.19
N ARG A 19 -4.81 -17.15 2.90
CA ARG A 19 -4.13 -18.40 2.47
C ARG A 19 -4.49 -18.92 1.08
N LYS A 20 -5.73 -18.69 0.59
CA LYS A 20 -6.16 -19.17 -0.73
C LYS A 20 -5.75 -18.24 -1.88
N LEU A 21 -5.37 -17.00 -1.58
CA LEU A 21 -4.94 -16.04 -2.58
C LEU A 21 -3.53 -16.38 -3.07
N LYS A 22 -3.30 -16.26 -4.37
CA LYS A 22 -1.96 -16.37 -4.96
C LYS A 22 -1.36 -14.97 -5.01
N PHE A 23 -0.26 -14.78 -4.28
CA PHE A 23 0.52 -13.55 -4.33
C PHE A 23 1.82 -13.78 -5.10
N ASP A 24 2.17 -12.82 -5.94
CA ASP A 24 3.41 -12.80 -6.72
C ASP A 24 4.54 -12.11 -5.97
N HIS A 25 4.20 -11.25 -5.00
CA HIS A 25 5.17 -10.58 -4.14
C HIS A 25 4.52 -10.15 -2.83
N ILE A 26 5.31 -10.17 -1.74
CA ILE A 26 4.94 -9.61 -0.44
C ILE A 26 5.96 -8.53 -0.08
N TYR A 27 5.50 -7.29 0.03
CA TYR A 27 6.28 -6.17 0.56
C TYR A 27 5.87 -5.85 1.99
N THR A 28 6.83 -5.59 2.86
CA THR A 28 6.52 -5.15 4.22
C THR A 28 7.52 -4.13 4.76
N SER A 29 7.02 -3.29 5.66
CA SER A 29 7.90 -2.51 6.53
C SER A 29 8.76 -3.43 7.40
N ASP A 30 10.00 -3.06 7.59
CA ASP A 30 10.95 -3.73 8.47
C ASP A 30 10.72 -3.47 9.97
N LEU A 31 9.78 -2.60 10.35
CA LEU A 31 9.36 -2.47 11.74
C LEU A 31 8.70 -3.76 12.22
N SER A 32 9.14 -4.26 13.38
CA SER A 32 8.76 -5.58 13.91
C SER A 32 7.27 -5.89 13.81
N ARG A 33 6.37 -4.98 14.24
CA ARG A 33 4.91 -5.19 14.13
C ARG A 33 4.40 -5.53 12.72
N ALA A 34 4.93 -4.87 11.69
CA ALA A 34 4.54 -5.11 10.31
C ALA A 34 5.19 -6.39 9.79
N LYS A 35 6.51 -6.53 10.00
CA LYS A 35 7.27 -7.72 9.63
C LYS A 35 6.67 -9.01 10.23
N LYS A 36 6.34 -9.03 11.52
CA LYS A 36 5.70 -10.18 12.19
C LYS A 36 4.32 -10.50 11.65
N THR A 37 3.55 -9.48 11.26
CA THR A 37 2.26 -9.69 10.59
C THR A 37 2.45 -10.30 9.20
N ALA A 38 3.42 -9.80 8.44
CA ALA A 38 3.76 -10.32 7.12
C ALA A 38 4.32 -11.75 7.18
N GLU A 39 5.17 -12.06 8.16
CA GLU A 39 5.68 -13.41 8.43
C GLU A 39 4.54 -14.40 8.70
N ALA A 40 3.52 -14.01 9.49
CA ALA A 40 2.36 -14.85 9.74
C ALA A 40 1.54 -15.14 8.47
N ILE A 41 1.44 -14.18 7.56
CA ILE A 41 0.80 -14.39 6.25
C ILE A 41 1.68 -15.29 5.37
N ASN A 42 2.99 -15.02 5.31
CA ASN A 42 3.96 -15.75 4.48
C ASN A 42 4.05 -17.24 4.80
N LYS A 43 3.69 -17.68 6.01
CA LYS A 43 3.55 -19.11 6.36
C LYS A 43 2.63 -19.87 5.42
N HIS A 44 1.66 -19.20 4.81
CA HIS A 44 0.73 -19.76 3.84
C HIS A 44 1.16 -19.56 2.38
N HIS A 45 2.25 -18.83 2.14
CA HIS A 45 2.76 -18.47 0.81
C HIS A 45 4.30 -18.66 0.76
N PRO A 46 4.83 -19.87 1.05
CA PRO A 46 6.27 -20.07 1.26
C PRO A 46 7.13 -19.76 0.03
N ASP A 47 6.57 -19.90 -1.16
CA ASP A 47 7.26 -19.68 -2.44
C ASP A 47 7.13 -18.24 -2.96
N THR A 48 6.39 -17.38 -2.25
CA THR A 48 6.19 -15.99 -2.66
C THR A 48 7.41 -15.15 -2.24
N PRO A 49 8.03 -14.40 -3.16
CA PRO A 49 9.09 -13.45 -2.81
C PRO A 49 8.68 -12.48 -1.71
N PHE A 50 9.53 -12.34 -0.71
CA PHE A 50 9.30 -11.53 0.49
C PHE A 50 10.37 -10.43 0.61
N ALA A 51 9.95 -9.17 0.51
CA ALA A 51 10.85 -8.02 0.52
C ALA A 51 10.53 -7.03 1.66
N LEU A 52 11.60 -6.56 2.30
CA LEU A 52 11.53 -5.47 3.27
C LEU A 52 11.81 -4.15 2.55
N ASP A 53 11.00 -3.13 2.81
CA ASP A 53 11.22 -1.79 2.28
C ASP A 53 11.05 -0.73 3.37
N ILE A 54 12.09 0.09 3.57
CA ILE A 54 12.12 1.14 4.59
C ILE A 54 11.13 2.26 4.30
N ARG A 55 10.75 2.46 3.03
CA ARG A 55 9.76 3.46 2.62
C ARG A 55 8.34 3.09 3.05
N LEU A 56 8.15 1.88 3.57
CA LEU A 56 6.90 1.42 4.15
C LEU A 56 6.83 1.61 5.67
N ARG A 57 7.85 2.20 6.32
CA ARG A 57 7.80 2.50 7.77
C ARG A 57 6.69 3.50 8.09
N GLU A 58 6.18 3.46 9.31
CA GLU A 58 5.24 4.50 9.78
C GLU A 58 5.96 5.85 9.81
N ARG A 59 5.20 6.95 9.69
CA ARG A 59 5.76 8.29 9.81
C ARG A 59 6.53 8.43 11.12
N ASP A 60 7.76 8.92 11.03
CA ASP A 60 8.51 9.28 12.22
C ASP A 60 8.06 10.65 12.70
N ILE A 61 7.34 10.70 13.82
CA ILE A 61 6.90 11.96 14.45
C ILE A 61 7.84 12.41 15.57
N GLY A 62 9.04 11.81 15.63
CA GLY A 62 10.08 12.13 16.58
C GLY A 62 9.60 12.05 18.02
N LYS A 63 9.85 13.11 18.79
CA LYS A 63 9.53 13.16 20.23
C LYS A 63 8.03 13.20 20.54
N LEU A 64 7.17 13.36 19.53
CA LEU A 64 5.72 13.22 19.69
C LEU A 64 5.30 11.74 19.74
N GLY A 65 6.19 10.83 19.31
CA GLY A 65 5.97 9.39 19.34
C GLY A 65 5.67 8.88 20.75
N GLY A 66 4.61 8.10 20.89
CA GLY A 66 4.20 7.51 22.17
C GLY A 66 3.44 8.42 23.11
N LYS A 67 3.25 9.71 22.76
CA LYS A 67 2.38 10.63 23.49
C LYS A 67 0.92 10.47 23.09
N SER A 68 0.00 10.86 23.97
CA SER A 68 -1.39 11.04 23.55
C SER A 68 -1.49 12.22 22.57
N ILE A 69 -2.54 12.27 21.74
CA ILE A 69 -2.76 13.40 20.81
C ILE A 69 -2.84 14.72 21.58
N GLN A 70 -3.43 14.70 22.78
CA GLN A 70 -3.54 15.87 23.63
C GLN A 70 -2.16 16.34 24.13
N ASP A 71 -1.34 15.42 24.62
CA ASP A 71 0.01 15.75 25.12
C ASP A 71 0.92 16.23 23.99
N ALA A 72 0.85 15.60 22.82
CA ALA A 72 1.57 16.06 21.64
C ALA A 72 1.14 17.48 21.23
N SER A 73 -0.17 17.75 21.27
CA SER A 73 -0.74 19.06 20.94
C SER A 73 -0.36 20.14 21.95
N ASN A 74 -0.26 19.79 23.24
CA ASN A 74 0.20 20.71 24.29
C ASN A 74 1.69 21.04 24.08
N LEU A 75 2.54 20.04 23.82
CA LEU A 75 3.96 20.24 23.57
C LEU A 75 4.22 21.16 22.38
N ILE A 76 3.49 20.95 21.28
CA ILE A 76 3.57 21.81 20.08
C ILE A 76 3.24 23.27 20.43
N LYS A 77 2.18 23.48 21.23
CA LYS A 77 1.77 24.83 21.65
C LYS A 77 2.79 25.47 22.59
N GLU A 78 3.33 24.71 23.53
CA GLU A 78 4.31 25.18 24.51
C GLU A 78 5.62 25.59 23.85
N GLU A 79 6.07 24.84 22.84
CA GLU A 79 7.33 25.11 22.14
C GLU A 79 7.18 26.04 20.93
N GLY A 80 5.95 26.40 20.55
CA GLY A 80 5.67 27.26 19.39
C GLY A 80 6.05 26.62 18.05
N THR A 81 6.04 25.28 17.98
CA THR A 81 6.44 24.48 16.81
C THR A 81 5.23 23.98 16.03
N LYS A 82 5.47 23.14 15.04
CA LYS A 82 4.49 22.37 14.25
C LYS A 82 4.76 20.88 14.38
N TRP A 83 3.78 20.07 14.00
CA TRP A 83 3.91 18.59 13.96
C TRP A 83 5.13 18.12 13.17
N ASP A 84 5.44 18.83 12.09
CA ASP A 84 6.51 18.49 11.15
C ASP A 84 7.91 18.86 11.66
N ASP A 85 8.03 19.62 12.75
CA ASP A 85 9.32 20.11 13.25
C ASP A 85 10.10 19.07 14.09
N TYR A 86 9.47 17.93 14.43
CA TYR A 86 10.05 16.94 15.34
C TYR A 86 10.62 15.70 14.68
N GLY A 87 10.22 15.41 13.44
CA GLY A 87 10.58 14.18 12.75
C GLY A 87 10.46 14.35 11.26
N GLU A 88 9.96 13.32 10.59
CA GLU A 88 9.69 13.33 9.17
C GLU A 88 8.56 14.32 8.83
N SER A 89 8.82 15.19 7.85
CA SER A 89 7.81 16.13 7.34
C SER A 89 6.67 15.38 6.65
N GLU A 90 5.49 16.00 6.56
CA GLU A 90 4.38 15.38 5.84
C GLU A 90 4.69 15.16 4.35
N GLU A 91 5.49 16.06 3.77
CA GLU A 91 5.89 16.00 2.36
C GLU A 91 6.88 14.86 2.11
N ASP A 92 7.91 14.71 2.94
CA ASP A 92 8.87 13.59 2.82
C ASP A 92 8.16 12.25 3.05
N PHE A 93 7.24 12.21 4.03
CA PHE A 93 6.44 11.02 4.30
C PHE A 93 5.57 10.63 3.09
N LYS A 94 4.89 11.60 2.47
CA LYS A 94 4.10 11.35 1.26
C LYS A 94 5.01 10.93 0.10
N GLY A 95 6.11 11.65 -0.12
CA GLY A 95 7.09 11.40 -1.17
C GLY A 95 7.58 9.96 -1.18
N ARG A 96 8.12 9.47 -0.06
CA ARG A 96 8.63 8.08 -0.01
C ARG A 96 7.55 7.01 -0.22
N VAL A 97 6.32 7.26 0.20
CA VAL A 97 5.19 6.33 -0.01
C VAL A 97 4.81 6.29 -1.49
N VAL A 98 4.81 7.44 -2.16
CA VAL A 98 4.59 7.56 -3.61
C VAL A 98 5.74 6.92 -4.39
N ASP A 99 6.99 7.14 -3.99
CA ASP A 99 8.16 6.53 -4.63
C ASP A 99 8.11 5.00 -4.56
N PHE A 100 7.81 4.44 -3.38
CA PHE A 100 7.59 3.00 -3.25
C PHE A 100 6.49 2.50 -4.18
N PHE A 101 5.35 3.19 -4.22
CA PHE A 101 4.23 2.81 -5.07
C PHE A 101 4.64 2.83 -6.56
N ASN A 102 5.31 3.88 -7.00
CA ASN A 102 5.78 4.03 -8.39
C ASN A 102 6.73 2.91 -8.79
N ASP A 103 7.74 2.59 -7.96
CA ASP A 103 8.68 1.51 -8.23
C ASP A 103 7.98 0.14 -8.27
N MET A 104 7.06 -0.10 -7.34
CA MET A 104 6.26 -1.32 -7.30
C MET A 104 5.42 -1.45 -8.59
N ILE A 105 4.81 -0.35 -9.05
CA ILE A 105 4.03 -0.31 -10.28
C ILE A 105 4.92 -0.58 -11.50
N VAL A 106 6.06 0.08 -11.63
CA VAL A 106 7.00 -0.14 -12.76
C VAL A 106 7.56 -1.57 -12.76
N THR A 107 7.76 -2.16 -11.59
CA THR A 107 8.26 -3.53 -11.44
C THR A 107 7.22 -4.57 -11.86
N HIS A 108 5.96 -4.38 -11.46
CA HIS A 108 4.93 -5.42 -11.54
C HIS A 108 3.86 -5.20 -12.61
N LEU A 109 3.74 -3.99 -13.18
CA LEU A 109 2.87 -3.77 -14.33
C LEU A 109 3.44 -4.46 -15.57
N PRO A 110 2.61 -5.13 -16.37
CA PRO A 110 3.02 -5.64 -17.67
C PRO A 110 3.56 -4.48 -18.53
N LYS A 111 4.81 -4.59 -18.98
CA LYS A 111 5.35 -3.68 -19.98
C LYS A 111 4.74 -4.07 -21.33
N ASN A 112 3.77 -3.27 -21.81
CA ASN A 112 3.25 -3.41 -23.17
C ASN A 112 4.32 -2.94 -24.15
N TYR A 113 5.27 -3.82 -24.49
CA TYR A 113 6.20 -3.57 -25.58
C TYR A 113 5.51 -3.87 -26.91
N PRO A 114 5.48 -2.92 -27.86
CA PRO A 114 5.00 -3.22 -29.21
C PRO A 114 5.86 -4.34 -29.81
N GLY A 115 5.22 -5.46 -30.18
CA GLY A 115 5.87 -6.66 -30.72
C GLY A 115 6.03 -7.84 -29.75
N SER A 116 5.74 -7.66 -28.46
CA SER A 116 5.68 -8.80 -27.53
C SER A 116 4.33 -9.50 -27.72
N SER A 117 4.35 -10.67 -28.34
CA SER A 117 3.18 -11.55 -28.42
C SER A 117 2.72 -11.83 -27.00
N SER A 118 1.53 -11.33 -26.68
CA SER A 118 0.92 -11.34 -25.35
C SER A 118 0.70 -12.78 -24.88
N GLN A 119 1.75 -13.38 -24.33
CA GLN A 119 1.70 -14.66 -23.64
C GLN A 119 1.04 -14.41 -22.29
N ASN A 120 -0.28 -14.66 -22.21
CA ASN A 120 -1.10 -15.01 -21.04
C ASN A 120 -0.49 -14.75 -19.64
N LYS A 121 0.04 -13.56 -19.38
CA LYS A 121 0.50 -13.19 -18.04
C LYS A 121 -0.74 -12.80 -17.26
N ARG A 122 -1.14 -13.66 -16.32
CA ARG A 122 -2.17 -13.32 -15.33
C ARG A 122 -1.79 -12.03 -14.60
N ASN A 123 -2.80 -11.30 -14.15
CA ASN A 123 -2.60 -10.09 -13.34
C ASN A 123 -1.72 -10.38 -12.13
N SER A 124 -0.73 -9.53 -11.89
CA SER A 124 0.14 -9.61 -10.70
C SER A 124 -0.66 -9.26 -9.45
N HIS A 125 -0.61 -10.12 -8.44
CA HIS A 125 -1.22 -9.90 -7.13
C HIS A 125 -0.14 -9.61 -6.09
N ILE A 126 -0.09 -8.37 -5.62
CA ILE A 126 0.94 -7.90 -4.68
C ILE A 126 0.31 -7.67 -3.31
N LEU A 127 0.92 -8.23 -2.27
CA LEU A 127 0.54 -7.98 -0.88
C LEU A 127 1.45 -6.92 -0.27
N LEU A 128 0.84 -5.91 0.36
CA LEU A 128 1.54 -4.87 1.10
C LEU A 128 1.16 -4.92 2.59
N VAL A 129 2.14 -5.07 3.48
CA VAL A 129 1.95 -5.05 4.94
C VAL A 129 2.70 -3.88 5.56
N THR A 130 1.95 -2.85 5.96
CA THR A 130 2.48 -1.56 6.44
C THR A 130 1.63 -1.00 7.60
N HIS A 131 1.62 0.32 7.80
CA HIS A 131 1.04 1.01 8.96
C HIS A 131 -0.11 1.93 8.56
N GLY A 132 -0.84 2.42 9.56
CA GLY A 132 -2.04 3.22 9.34
C GLY A 132 -1.78 4.51 8.57
N GLY A 133 -0.69 5.23 8.89
CA GLY A 133 -0.32 6.45 8.18
C GLY A 133 0.01 6.18 6.71
N VAL A 134 0.78 5.13 6.43
CA VAL A 134 1.15 4.74 5.06
C VAL A 134 -0.08 4.34 4.24
N ILE A 135 -0.98 3.54 4.81
CA ILE A 135 -2.24 3.17 4.14
C ILE A 135 -3.06 4.42 3.82
N ASN A 136 -3.18 5.36 4.75
CA ASN A 136 -3.93 6.60 4.53
C ASN A 136 -3.29 7.44 3.42
N LYS A 137 -1.96 7.62 3.45
CA LYS A 137 -1.25 8.38 2.43
C LYS A 137 -1.34 7.76 1.05
N LEU A 138 -1.14 6.45 0.96
CA LEU A 138 -1.26 5.75 -0.31
C LEU A 138 -2.70 5.82 -0.84
N ILE A 139 -3.68 5.38 -0.06
CA ILE A 139 -5.06 5.23 -0.55
C ILE A 139 -5.74 6.57 -0.73
N LYS A 140 -5.82 7.39 0.33
CA LYS A 140 -6.55 8.66 0.29
C LYS A 140 -5.72 9.73 -0.39
N GLY A 141 -4.48 9.89 0.05
CA GLY A 141 -3.60 10.96 -0.43
C GLY A 141 -3.19 10.79 -1.88
N HIS A 142 -2.80 9.59 -2.28
CA HIS A 142 -2.28 9.36 -3.62
C HIS A 142 -3.32 8.80 -4.59
N LEU A 143 -3.84 7.59 -4.35
CA LEU A 143 -4.71 6.93 -5.32
C LEU A 143 -6.01 7.72 -5.59
N ILE A 144 -6.66 8.23 -4.55
CA ILE A 144 -7.95 8.92 -4.69
C ILE A 144 -7.76 10.40 -5.06
N MET A 145 -6.92 11.13 -4.33
CA MET A 145 -6.78 12.58 -4.52
C MET A 145 -5.82 12.98 -5.64
N ASP A 146 -4.66 12.32 -5.77
CA ASP A 146 -3.69 12.67 -6.82
C ASP A 146 -3.99 11.95 -8.14
N LEU A 147 -4.42 10.69 -8.10
CA LEU A 147 -4.64 9.85 -9.29
C LEU A 147 -6.10 9.69 -9.71
N ASN A 148 -7.04 10.27 -8.96
CA ASN A 148 -8.49 10.21 -9.22
C ASN A 148 -9.05 8.78 -9.42
N PHE A 149 -8.55 7.80 -8.65
CA PHE A 149 -9.10 6.45 -8.72
C PHE A 149 -10.54 6.41 -8.24
N SER A 150 -11.35 5.56 -8.88
CA SER A 150 -12.73 5.36 -8.46
C SER A 150 -12.79 4.65 -7.11
N VAL A 151 -13.76 5.03 -6.30
CA VAL A 151 -14.00 4.44 -4.98
C VAL A 151 -15.35 3.75 -5.04
N ASN A 152 -15.40 2.46 -4.68
CA ASN A 152 -16.68 1.79 -4.60
C ASN A 152 -17.54 2.34 -3.45
N ASN A 153 -18.86 2.28 -3.58
CA ASN A 153 -19.80 2.84 -2.60
C ASN A 153 -19.72 2.20 -1.20
N ASN A 154 -18.95 1.11 -1.04
CA ASN A 154 -18.80 0.37 0.20
C ASN A 154 -17.57 0.80 1.03
N LEU A 155 -16.76 1.74 0.53
CA LEU A 155 -15.63 2.30 1.24
C LEU A 155 -16.05 3.48 2.12
N ASN A 156 -16.13 3.24 3.43
CA ASN A 156 -16.27 4.33 4.40
C ASN A 156 -14.90 4.92 4.77
N MET A 157 -14.55 6.04 4.14
CA MET A 157 -13.31 6.80 4.38
C MET A 157 -13.31 7.61 5.70
N LYS A 158 -14.38 7.57 6.51
CA LYS A 158 -14.46 8.31 7.79
C LYS A 158 -13.62 7.69 8.90
N HIS A 159 -13.23 6.42 8.76
CA HIS A 159 -12.50 5.69 9.80
C HIS A 159 -11.13 5.24 9.30
N ASN A 160 -10.13 5.35 10.18
CA ASN A 160 -8.78 4.85 9.91
C ASN A 160 -8.77 3.32 9.76
N ALA A 161 -7.81 2.82 8.97
CA ALA A 161 -7.54 1.40 8.87
C ALA A 161 -7.30 0.79 10.26
N LYS A 162 -8.00 -0.30 10.55
CA LYS A 162 -7.86 -1.02 11.82
C LYS A 162 -6.71 -2.01 11.72
N ASN A 163 -6.20 -2.48 12.86
CA ASN A 163 -5.18 -3.53 12.86
C ASN A 163 -5.65 -4.72 12.03
N THR A 164 -4.81 -5.18 11.10
CA THR A 164 -5.07 -6.30 10.19
C THR A 164 -6.29 -6.16 9.28
N SER A 165 -6.83 -4.94 9.08
CA SER A 165 -7.80 -4.70 8.01
C SER A 165 -7.12 -4.80 6.65
N VAL A 166 -7.85 -5.28 5.63
CA VAL A 166 -7.33 -5.49 4.28
C VAL A 166 -8.03 -4.54 3.31
N THR A 167 -7.26 -3.73 2.59
CA THR A 167 -7.77 -2.88 1.51
C THR A 167 -7.24 -3.42 0.19
N LYS A 168 -8.09 -3.47 -0.83
CA LYS A 168 -7.72 -3.91 -2.18
C LYS A 168 -7.89 -2.74 -3.14
N PHE A 169 -6.88 -2.47 -3.95
CA PHE A 169 -7.02 -1.61 -5.11
C PHE A 169 -6.52 -2.33 -6.35
N VAL A 170 -7.06 -1.96 -7.51
CA VAL A 170 -6.67 -2.51 -8.81
C VAL A 170 -6.11 -1.38 -9.65
N VAL A 171 -4.91 -1.58 -10.19
CA VAL A 171 -4.25 -0.62 -11.09
C VAL A 171 -4.23 -1.20 -12.50
N ARG A 172 -4.55 -0.37 -13.49
CA ARG A 172 -4.47 -0.69 -14.91
C ARG A 172 -3.62 0.38 -15.61
N GLY A 173 -2.73 -0.05 -16.50
CA GLY A 173 -2.11 0.88 -17.45
C GLY A 173 -3.16 1.36 -18.45
N ALA A 174 -3.18 2.65 -18.78
CA ALA A 174 -4.01 3.16 -19.86
C ALA A 174 -3.27 3.01 -21.20
N GLU A 175 -3.93 2.42 -22.20
CA GLU A 175 -3.43 2.44 -23.58
C GLU A 175 -3.47 3.87 -24.13
N ASN A 176 -2.50 4.24 -24.96
CA ASN A 176 -2.46 5.54 -25.63
C ASN A 176 -2.84 5.38 -27.10
N PRO A 177 -4.02 5.86 -27.53
CA PRO A 177 -4.30 6.06 -28.94
C PRO A 177 -4.78 7.51 -29.16
N ASN A 178 -3.88 8.47 -29.38
CA ASN A 178 -4.20 9.81 -29.89
C ASN A 178 -5.42 10.55 -29.26
N SER A 179 -5.37 11.05 -28.01
CA SER A 179 -6.47 11.90 -27.49
C SER A 179 -6.02 13.29 -27.03
N THR A 180 -6.46 14.30 -27.77
CA THR A 180 -6.61 15.70 -27.35
C THR A 180 -7.78 15.87 -26.39
N ALA A 181 -7.71 16.92 -25.56
CA ALA A 181 -8.70 17.50 -24.62
C ALA A 181 -8.54 17.10 -23.13
N ASP A 182 -7.97 18.05 -22.36
CA ASP A 182 -8.37 18.48 -21.01
C ASP A 182 -8.62 17.47 -19.88
N ASP A 183 -7.89 16.36 -19.80
CA ASP A 183 -7.97 15.44 -18.66
C ASP A 183 -6.66 15.38 -17.85
N VAL A 184 -6.78 15.66 -16.55
CA VAL A 184 -5.70 15.69 -15.54
C VAL A 184 -4.88 14.39 -15.57
N THR A 185 -3.57 14.54 -15.74
CA THR A 185 -2.62 13.46 -16.05
C THR A 185 -1.83 13.04 -14.81
N SER A 186 -1.79 11.74 -14.54
CA SER A 186 -0.85 11.16 -13.57
C SER A 186 0.34 10.52 -14.31
N VAL A 187 1.53 11.01 -14.00
CA VAL A 187 2.81 10.60 -14.57
C VAL A 187 3.59 9.84 -13.50
N VAL A 188 3.81 8.55 -13.69
CA VAL A 188 4.89 7.85 -12.99
C VAL A 188 6.18 8.13 -13.76
N SER A 189 7.17 8.75 -13.13
CA SER A 189 8.52 8.90 -13.67
C SER A 189 9.50 8.11 -12.82
N SER A 190 10.01 6.99 -13.32
CA SER A 190 11.17 6.32 -12.70
C SER A 190 12.44 6.79 -13.41
N ASN A 191 13.41 7.32 -12.66
CA ASN A 191 14.78 7.49 -13.17
C ASN A 191 15.46 6.12 -13.10
N THR A 192 15.61 5.43 -14.23
CA THR A 192 16.42 4.20 -14.28
C THR A 192 17.90 4.53 -14.08
N VAL A 193 18.55 3.72 -13.24
CA VAL A 193 19.97 3.76 -12.87
C VAL A 193 20.87 3.81 -14.10
N GLU A 194 21.79 4.77 -14.09
CA GLU A 194 22.87 4.94 -15.07
C GLU A 194 23.80 3.72 -15.05
N ASN A 195 23.83 2.95 -16.13
CA ASN A 195 25.02 2.18 -16.48
C ASN A 195 25.84 3.06 -17.41
N GLU A 196 26.99 3.52 -16.93
CA GLU A 196 28.00 4.20 -17.72
C GLU A 196 28.36 3.34 -18.93
N THR A 197 27.93 3.76 -20.13
CA THR A 197 28.73 3.83 -21.35
C THR A 197 27.85 4.32 -22.52
N ASN A 198 28.21 5.51 -23.02
CA ASN A 198 27.93 6.12 -24.32
C ASN A 198 26.47 6.25 -24.82
N ASP A 199 26.08 7.51 -25.03
CA ASP A 199 25.01 8.01 -25.91
C ASP A 199 23.66 7.28 -25.85
N GLY A 200 22.79 7.70 -24.92
CA GLY A 200 21.39 7.28 -24.93
C GLY A 200 20.54 8.14 -24.01
N ALA A 201 19.58 8.87 -24.59
CA ALA A 201 18.57 9.60 -23.83
C ALA A 201 17.90 8.68 -22.79
N SER A 202 17.83 9.10 -21.54
CA SER A 202 17.06 8.41 -20.50
C SER A 202 15.59 8.36 -20.93
N GLU A 203 15.10 7.20 -21.39
CA GLU A 203 13.68 7.03 -21.70
C GLU A 203 12.87 7.08 -20.41
N LYS A 204 12.33 8.27 -20.09
CA LYS A 204 11.28 8.42 -19.08
C LYS A 204 10.03 7.71 -19.57
N ILE A 205 9.79 6.49 -19.08
CA ILE A 205 8.54 5.78 -19.31
C ILE A 205 7.44 6.50 -18.51
N THR A 206 6.58 7.25 -19.19
CA THR A 206 5.39 7.85 -18.59
C THR A 206 4.22 6.87 -18.70
N LEU A 207 3.79 6.31 -17.56
CA LEU A 207 2.62 5.44 -17.49
C LEU A 207 1.41 6.22 -16.96
N ARG A 208 0.31 6.23 -17.73
CA ARG A 208 -1.00 6.70 -17.24
C ARG A 208 -1.66 5.57 -16.47
N LEU A 209 -2.07 5.84 -15.23
CA LEU A 209 -2.72 4.87 -14.36
C LEU A 209 -4.22 5.15 -14.22
N LYS A 210 -5.03 4.11 -14.26
CA LYS A 210 -6.43 4.12 -13.82
C LYS A 210 -6.68 2.98 -12.85
N GLY A 211 -7.59 3.15 -11.91
CA GLY A 211 -7.85 2.11 -10.93
C GLY A 211 -9.10 2.32 -10.09
N GLU A 212 -9.42 1.28 -9.33
CA GLU A 212 -10.52 1.26 -8.37
C GLU A 212 -9.98 0.84 -7.01
N VAL A 213 -10.42 1.52 -5.95
CA VAL A 213 -10.17 1.16 -4.56
C VAL A 213 -11.44 0.50 -3.98
N THR A 214 -11.26 -0.61 -3.28
CA THR A 214 -12.33 -1.38 -2.60
C THR A 214 -11.89 -1.81 -1.18
N LEU A 215 -12.81 -1.77 -0.22
CA LEU A 215 -12.55 -2.30 1.13
C LEU A 215 -12.87 -3.79 1.17
N TRP A 216 -11.97 -4.59 1.73
CA TRP A 216 -12.27 -5.96 2.10
C TRP A 216 -12.42 -6.02 3.63
N SER A 217 -13.60 -6.43 4.11
CA SER A 217 -14.09 -6.18 5.48
C SER A 217 -13.08 -6.42 6.62
N CYS A 218 -13.23 -5.65 7.70
CA CYS A 218 -12.33 -5.59 8.86
C CYS A 218 -12.29 -6.87 9.71
N VAL A 219 -11.08 -7.41 9.98
CA VAL A 219 -10.85 -8.50 10.97
C VAL A 219 -11.27 -8.10 12.39
N SER A 220 -11.46 -6.81 12.68
CA SER A 220 -11.82 -6.32 14.01
C SER A 220 -13.24 -6.67 14.51
N HIS A 221 -14.14 -7.19 13.66
CA HIS A 221 -15.48 -7.61 14.12
C HIS A 221 -15.56 -9.11 14.47
N LEU A 222 -14.59 -9.91 14.03
CA LEU A 222 -14.62 -11.37 14.17
C LEU A 222 -14.20 -11.86 15.56
N ALA A 223 -13.36 -11.11 16.28
CA ALA A 223 -12.86 -11.53 17.60
C ALA A 223 -13.77 -11.10 18.77
N ALA A 224 -14.58 -10.05 18.61
CA ALA A 224 -15.28 -9.41 19.75
C ALA A 224 -16.66 -10.01 20.06
N GLN A 225 -17.25 -10.86 19.21
CA GLN A 225 -18.65 -11.26 19.37
C GLN A 225 -18.93 -12.77 19.34
N GLY A 226 -17.94 -13.65 19.13
CA GLY A 226 -18.20 -15.10 19.07
C GLY A 226 -19.25 -15.54 18.03
N LYS A 227 -19.66 -14.63 17.14
CA LYS A 227 -20.64 -14.85 16.09
C LYS A 227 -19.90 -15.00 14.77
N ARG A 228 -20.06 -16.16 14.13
CA ARG A 228 -19.77 -16.30 12.70
C ARG A 228 -20.65 -15.30 11.98
N THR A 229 -20.06 -14.28 11.36
CA THR A 229 -20.80 -13.37 10.48
C THR A 229 -20.27 -13.55 9.08
N HIS A 230 -21.16 -14.04 8.22
CA HIS A 230 -21.02 -14.23 6.78
C HIS A 230 -19.78 -14.99 6.32
N ASP A 231 -19.97 -16.31 6.35
CA ASP A 231 -19.56 -17.26 5.32
C ASP A 231 -18.15 -17.08 4.74
N ASP A 232 -17.28 -18.04 5.07
CA ASP A 232 -16.00 -18.28 4.38
C ASP A 232 -16.19 -18.50 2.86
N SER A 233 -17.43 -18.53 2.34
CA SER A 233 -17.79 -18.57 0.92
C SER A 233 -17.42 -17.31 0.13
N GLN A 234 -17.21 -16.14 0.74
CA GLN A 234 -16.67 -14.97 0.00
C GLN A 234 -15.20 -15.14 -0.41
N ILE A 235 -14.56 -16.24 -0.02
CA ILE A 235 -13.25 -16.66 -0.52
C ILE A 235 -13.37 -17.30 -1.91
N ASP A 236 -14.54 -17.86 -2.26
CA ASP A 236 -14.70 -18.67 -3.47
C ASP A 236 -15.12 -17.87 -4.71
N ASP A 237 -15.46 -16.58 -4.57
CA ASP A 237 -15.70 -15.66 -5.71
C ASP A 237 -14.41 -15.19 -6.40
N TYR A 238 -13.25 -15.76 -6.04
CA TYR A 238 -11.93 -15.26 -6.46
C TYR A 238 -10.97 -16.36 -6.96
N ALA A 239 -11.47 -17.55 -7.33
CA ALA A 239 -10.70 -18.57 -8.05
C ALA A 239 -10.65 -18.29 -9.57
#